data_AF-R6QTI1-F1
#
_entry.id   AF-R6QTI1-F1
#
_cell.length_a   1.000
_cell.length_b   1.000
_cell.length_c   1.000
_cell.angle_alpha   90.00
_cell.angle_beta   90.00
_cell.angle_gamma   90.00
#
_symmetry.space_group_name_H-M   'P 1'
#
loop_
_entity.id
_entity.type
_entity.pdbx_description
1 polymer ?
#
loop_
_entity_poly.entity_id
_entity_poly.type
_entity_poly.pdbx_seq_one_letter_code
_entity_poly.pdbx_strand_id
1 'polypeptide(L)'
;MRKKLLRLSLAFLVSVNAGTPMLAQIPEGYYSSLKGKKGAELKTAIHDIIKKANVLSYGSGNRKTWWGFWSTDRDESGRFIDRYSAESEWEMSTSQGAAGAGMNIEHSFPKSWWGKTEVQAYKDLYNLMPCKSKINSTKSNYPMGKVVSGDKGNGWTKVGEGTDGKKYWEPADPWKGDFARGYMYMATAYQDYNWVGTQALQILQQGAYPTLQKWAYTLYIQWAKADKPDALEIKRNNDVAKIQGNRNPYVDFPNLMEYVWGDSTNIAFNPETTVKSSSYVNGGGGGGGSVDPDPNPDATEVNVYQATFTANDGGCKESIISNSSPNTQIWKCDPQYGWKATAFKGSNYAAEATLSLPEVDLTGYDDAKLTINQAINFAKGKALEYLKVELKSVDASDGTVEETQLTDFDVPSKDSWIYYDYTLDLSQFVGTKATIFFRYKSDENMCCTWEIKKATITGTKNSTGIKETTTEPKDFIDFSKPYDVYSIDGRKLTPSQTNANSIVIIRQNSKVIKMRIR
;
A
#
# COMPACT_ATOMS: atom_id res chain seq x y z
N MET A 1 9.90 41.15 74.86
CA MET A 1 10.02 41.89 73.59
C MET A 1 11.20 41.36 72.79
N ARG A 2 10.98 40.51 71.77
CA ARG A 2 12.04 39.98 70.89
C ARG A 2 11.67 40.27 69.43
N LYS A 3 12.49 41.11 68.79
CA LYS A 3 12.54 41.32 67.34
C LYS A 3 13.27 40.15 66.68
N LYS A 4 12.81 39.72 65.50
CA LYS A 4 13.60 39.10 64.39
C LYS A 4 12.68 39.06 63.15
N LEU A 5 12.87 39.99 62.21
CA LEU A 5 13.53 39.78 60.90
C LEU A 5 12.77 38.83 59.97
N LEU A 6 11.84 39.39 59.18
CA LEU A 6 11.37 38.78 57.93
C LEU A 6 12.34 39.17 56.79
N ARG A 7 12.91 38.16 56.12
CA ARG A 7 13.34 38.24 54.72
C ARG A 7 12.43 37.29 53.96
N LEU A 8 11.65 37.80 53.02
CA LEU A 8 10.99 36.99 52.00
C LEU A 8 11.01 37.78 50.70
N SER A 9 11.97 37.40 49.86
CA SER A 9 12.09 37.77 48.45
C SER A 9 10.93 37.13 47.70
N LEU A 10 10.04 37.96 47.15
CA LEU A 10 8.96 37.54 46.27
C LEU A 10 9.48 37.53 44.83
N ALA A 11 9.80 36.34 44.31
CA ALA A 11 10.03 36.13 42.88
C ALA A 11 8.68 35.75 42.25
N PHE A 12 8.10 36.66 41.46
CA PHE A 12 6.91 36.40 40.64
C PHE A 12 7.36 35.65 39.37
N LEU A 13 7.16 34.34 39.33
CA LEU A 13 7.28 33.53 38.11
C LEU A 13 5.91 33.53 37.42
N VAL A 14 5.75 34.39 36.40
CA VAL A 14 4.61 34.34 35.48
C VAL A 14 4.88 33.18 34.51
N SER A 15 4.28 32.03 34.76
CA SER A 15 4.23 30.93 33.79
C SER A 15 3.21 31.30 32.71
N VAL A 16 3.68 31.78 31.56
CA VAL A 16 2.90 31.86 30.33
C VAL A 16 2.68 30.42 29.85
N ASN A 17 1.53 29.84 30.16
CA ASN A 17 1.07 28.63 29.48
C ASN A 17 0.68 29.02 28.06
N ALA A 18 1.57 28.78 27.11
CA ALA A 18 1.22 28.74 25.69
C ALA A 18 0.22 27.58 25.51
N GLY A 19 -1.07 27.92 25.40
CA GLY A 19 -2.10 26.95 25.05
C GLY A 19 -1.82 26.43 23.65
N THR A 20 -1.40 25.16 23.56
CA THR A 20 -1.32 24.46 22.28
C THR A 20 -2.72 24.46 21.64
N PRO A 21 -2.87 24.87 20.37
CA PRO A 21 -4.17 24.82 19.71
C PRO A 21 -4.64 23.36 19.66
N MET A 22 -5.73 23.04 20.37
CA MET A 22 -6.45 21.77 20.18
C MET A 22 -6.93 21.73 18.74
N LEU A 23 -6.28 20.93 17.90
CA LEU A 23 -6.84 20.56 16.61
C LEU A 23 -8.16 19.84 16.89
N ALA A 24 -9.19 20.17 16.11
CA ALA A 24 -10.50 19.54 16.25
C ALA A 24 -10.35 18.05 15.95
N GLN A 25 -10.41 17.22 16.99
CA GLN A 25 -10.36 15.77 16.84
C GLN A 25 -11.60 15.27 16.10
N ILE A 26 -11.47 14.19 15.34
CA ILE A 26 -12.61 13.46 14.76
C ILE A 26 -13.64 13.26 15.88
N PRO A 27 -14.90 13.72 15.73
CA PRO A 27 -15.89 13.60 16.79
C PRO A 27 -16.07 12.14 17.19
N GLU A 28 -16.22 11.89 18.49
CA GLU A 28 -16.41 10.54 19.00
C GLU A 28 -17.64 9.89 18.35
N GLY A 29 -17.48 8.64 17.91
CA GLY A 29 -18.54 7.89 17.23
C GLY A 29 -18.88 8.34 15.79
N TYR A 30 -18.28 9.42 15.26
CA TYR A 30 -18.60 9.96 13.93
C TYR A 30 -18.52 8.92 12.81
N TYR A 31 -17.54 8.01 12.89
CA TYR A 31 -17.33 6.94 11.91
C TYR A 31 -17.79 5.55 12.37
N SER A 32 -18.48 5.42 13.50
CA SER A 32 -18.85 4.13 14.10
C SER A 32 -19.61 3.20 13.15
N SER A 33 -20.46 3.74 12.27
CA SER A 33 -21.23 2.97 11.28
C SER A 33 -20.38 2.33 10.16
N LEU A 34 -19.10 2.70 10.03
CA LEU A 34 -18.19 2.09 9.06
C LEU A 34 -17.63 0.74 9.53
N LYS A 35 -17.73 0.43 10.83
CA LYS A 35 -17.16 -0.77 11.42
C LYS A 35 -17.75 -2.03 10.79
N GLY A 36 -16.88 -2.93 10.31
CA GLY A 36 -17.26 -4.20 9.70
C GLY A 36 -17.60 -4.12 8.21
N LYS A 37 -17.73 -2.91 7.64
CA LYS A 37 -18.14 -2.70 6.24
C LYS A 37 -16.96 -2.91 5.28
N LYS A 38 -17.28 -3.30 4.03
CA LYS A 38 -16.28 -3.67 3.00
C LYS A 38 -16.63 -3.10 1.63
N GLY A 39 -15.63 -2.78 0.80
CA GLY A 39 -15.81 -2.45 -0.63
C GLY A 39 -16.98 -1.50 -0.92
N ALA A 40 -17.93 -1.94 -1.75
CA ALA A 40 -19.10 -1.16 -2.14
C ALA A 40 -20.03 -0.76 -0.97
N GLU A 41 -20.18 -1.66 0.02
CA GLU A 41 -20.97 -1.41 1.22
C GLU A 41 -20.31 -0.32 2.07
N LEU A 42 -18.99 -0.40 2.23
CA LEU A 42 -18.20 0.63 2.91
C LEU A 42 -18.30 1.98 2.21
N LYS A 43 -18.15 2.03 0.88
CA LYS A 43 -18.32 3.27 0.10
C LYS A 43 -19.67 3.93 0.37
N THR A 44 -20.73 3.14 0.37
CA THR A 44 -22.10 3.63 0.62
C THR A 44 -22.27 4.11 2.05
N ALA A 45 -21.73 3.38 3.03
CA ALA A 45 -21.75 3.81 4.43
C ALA A 45 -20.98 5.13 4.64
N ILE A 46 -19.85 5.32 3.95
CA ILE A 46 -19.11 6.59 3.94
C ILE A 46 -19.96 7.71 3.35
N HIS A 47 -20.56 7.47 2.18
CA HIS A 47 -21.47 8.42 1.54
C HIS A 47 -22.57 8.86 2.51
N ASP A 48 -23.22 7.94 3.21
CA ASP A 48 -24.29 8.25 4.15
C ASP A 48 -23.86 9.17 5.31
N ILE A 49 -22.61 9.06 5.77
CA ILE A 49 -22.03 9.94 6.77
C ILE A 49 -21.77 11.34 6.20
N ILE A 50 -21.18 11.43 5.01
CA ILE A 50 -20.60 12.70 4.52
C ILE A 50 -21.49 13.47 3.54
N LYS A 51 -22.58 12.87 3.03
CA LYS A 51 -23.42 13.45 1.95
C LYS A 51 -24.14 14.74 2.31
N LYS A 52 -24.38 15.02 3.60
CA LYS A 52 -25.02 16.26 4.06
C LYS A 52 -23.96 17.22 4.59
N ALA A 53 -23.87 18.41 3.99
CA ALA A 53 -22.91 19.44 4.37
C ALA A 53 -23.58 20.82 4.48
N ASN A 54 -23.24 21.57 5.52
CA ASN A 54 -23.63 22.97 5.70
C ASN A 54 -22.75 23.88 4.83
N VAL A 55 -23.15 24.05 3.56
CA VAL A 55 -22.34 24.82 2.61
C VAL A 55 -22.54 26.34 2.76
N LEU A 56 -21.45 27.09 2.55
CA LEU A 56 -21.48 28.54 2.42
C LEU A 56 -22.14 28.96 1.10
N SER A 57 -22.58 30.21 1.01
CA SER A 57 -22.97 30.78 -0.29
C SER A 57 -21.74 30.91 -1.21
N TYR A 58 -21.93 30.83 -2.52
CA TYR A 58 -20.80 30.94 -3.45
C TYR A 58 -20.32 32.40 -3.58
N GLY A 59 -19.01 32.61 -3.74
CA GLY A 59 -18.43 33.92 -4.08
C GLY A 59 -17.81 34.70 -2.91
N SER A 60 -17.85 36.03 -3.00
CA SER A 60 -17.18 36.97 -2.07
C SER A 60 -18.16 37.68 -1.12
N GLY A 61 -17.72 37.91 0.12
CA GLY A 61 -18.48 38.53 1.19
C GLY A 61 -18.70 37.61 2.39
N ASN A 62 -19.43 38.11 3.39
CA ASN A 62 -19.69 37.39 4.64
C ASN A 62 -20.38 36.03 4.39
N ARG A 63 -19.91 34.98 5.06
CA ARG A 63 -20.42 33.59 4.95
C ARG A 63 -20.50 33.07 3.51
N LYS A 64 -19.53 33.45 2.67
CA LYS A 64 -19.35 32.91 1.32
C LYS A 64 -18.01 32.19 1.15
N THR A 65 -17.77 31.55 0.02
CA THR A 65 -16.56 30.75 -0.22
C THR A 65 -15.26 31.46 0.13
N TRP A 66 -15.04 32.71 -0.30
CA TRP A 66 -13.83 33.48 0.05
C TRP A 66 -13.71 33.78 1.55
N TRP A 67 -14.83 33.83 2.26
CA TRP A 67 -14.84 33.96 3.72
C TRP A 67 -14.37 32.66 4.38
N GLY A 68 -14.71 31.51 3.79
CA GLY A 68 -14.21 30.20 4.22
C GLY A 68 -12.70 30.03 3.97
N PHE A 69 -12.23 30.37 2.77
CA PHE A 69 -10.81 30.29 2.39
C PHE A 69 -9.88 31.06 3.31
N TRP A 70 -10.36 32.14 3.94
CA TRP A 70 -9.61 32.83 4.99
C TRP A 70 -9.14 31.92 6.13
N SER A 71 -9.96 30.94 6.50
CA SER A 71 -9.67 29.99 7.57
C SER A 71 -9.10 28.66 7.08
N THR A 72 -9.49 28.22 5.87
CA THR A 72 -9.17 26.89 5.35
C THR A 72 -7.97 26.84 4.43
N ASP A 73 -7.65 27.96 3.76
CA ASP A 73 -6.71 28.01 2.63
C ASP A 73 -5.83 29.27 2.70
N ARG A 74 -5.33 29.57 3.91
CA ARG A 74 -4.43 30.69 4.18
C ARG A 74 -3.24 30.22 5.02
N ASP A 75 -2.03 30.59 4.61
CA ASP A 75 -0.81 30.28 5.33
C ASP A 75 -0.56 31.26 6.49
N GLU A 76 0.52 31.06 7.25
CA GLU A 76 0.88 31.94 8.37
C GLU A 76 1.32 33.34 7.93
N SER A 77 1.82 33.48 6.69
CA SER A 77 2.20 34.78 6.11
C SER A 77 0.99 35.58 5.59
N GLY A 78 -0.18 34.95 5.57
CA GLY A 78 -1.45 35.54 5.19
C GLY A 78 -1.80 35.41 3.70
N ARG A 79 -1.03 34.64 2.93
CA ARG A 79 -1.26 34.34 1.51
C ARG A 79 -2.24 33.18 1.35
N PHE A 80 -2.95 33.17 0.23
CA PHE A 80 -3.77 32.02 -0.14
C PHE A 80 -2.90 30.82 -0.48
N ILE A 81 -3.27 29.64 0.03
CA ILE A 81 -2.64 28.37 -0.34
C ILE A 81 -3.20 27.96 -1.72
N ASP A 82 -2.57 28.45 -2.79
CA ASP A 82 -2.89 28.09 -4.17
C ASP A 82 -2.11 26.84 -4.58
N ARG A 83 -2.73 25.67 -4.40
CA ARG A 83 -2.13 24.36 -4.72
C ARG A 83 -1.81 24.17 -6.21
N TYR A 84 -2.27 25.07 -7.08
CA TYR A 84 -2.04 25.01 -8.52
C TYR A 84 -0.83 25.84 -8.98
N SER A 85 -0.24 26.62 -8.11
CA SER A 85 0.89 27.51 -8.39
C SER A 85 2.03 27.31 -7.39
N ALA A 86 3.25 27.66 -7.79
CA ALA A 86 4.39 27.67 -6.89
C ALA A 86 4.14 28.61 -5.69
N GLU A 87 4.70 28.28 -4.53
CA GLU A 87 4.47 29.06 -3.30
C GLU A 87 4.94 30.52 -3.42
N SER A 88 6.03 30.76 -4.16
CA SER A 88 6.54 32.10 -4.46
C SER A 88 5.56 32.99 -5.22
N GLU A 89 4.54 32.38 -5.82
CA GLU A 89 3.51 33.02 -6.60
C GLU A 89 2.21 33.24 -5.84
N TRP A 90 2.10 32.80 -4.58
CA TRP A 90 0.86 32.91 -3.82
C TRP A 90 0.46 34.35 -3.50
N GLU A 91 -0.81 34.65 -3.76
CA GLU A 91 -1.41 35.98 -3.61
C GLU A 91 -1.80 36.26 -2.15
N MET A 92 -1.66 37.51 -1.73
CA MET A 92 -2.00 37.94 -0.37
C MET A 92 -3.52 37.94 -0.15
N SER A 93 -3.97 37.34 0.95
CA SER A 93 -5.36 37.48 1.42
C SER A 93 -5.50 38.76 2.23
N THR A 94 -6.17 39.77 1.66
CA THR A 94 -6.20 41.13 2.22
C THR A 94 -7.23 41.31 3.35
N SER A 95 -8.39 40.67 3.24
CA SER A 95 -9.44 40.71 4.25
C SER A 95 -10.37 39.51 4.13
N GLN A 96 -11.00 39.11 5.25
CA GLN A 96 -11.87 37.95 5.28
C GLN A 96 -13.10 38.15 4.37
N GLY A 97 -13.29 37.25 3.41
CA GLY A 97 -14.39 37.33 2.44
C GLY A 97 -14.06 38.09 1.15
N ALA A 98 -12.90 38.73 1.05
CA ALA A 98 -12.44 39.34 -0.19
C ALA A 98 -11.85 38.29 -1.14
N ALA A 99 -12.08 38.47 -2.44
CA ALA A 99 -11.42 37.65 -3.46
C ALA A 99 -9.94 38.01 -3.57
N GLY A 100 -9.10 37.00 -3.79
CA GLY A 100 -7.69 37.21 -4.15
C GLY A 100 -7.59 37.91 -5.51
N ALA A 101 -6.63 38.85 -5.63
CA ALA A 101 -6.40 39.56 -6.88
C ALA A 101 -6.01 38.58 -8.00
N GLY A 102 -6.75 38.59 -9.11
CA GLY A 102 -6.49 37.69 -10.24
C GLY A 102 -6.76 36.20 -9.94
N MET A 103 -7.44 35.88 -8.84
CA MET A 103 -7.77 34.50 -8.46
C MET A 103 -9.25 34.17 -8.71
N ASN A 104 -9.52 32.90 -8.93
CA ASN A 104 -10.84 32.29 -9.03
C ASN A 104 -11.07 31.33 -7.85
N ILE A 105 -12.35 31.01 -7.62
CA ILE A 105 -12.74 29.82 -6.86
C ILE A 105 -12.69 28.66 -7.85
N GLU A 106 -11.76 27.73 -7.66
CA GLU A 106 -11.61 26.57 -8.53
C GLU A 106 -12.44 25.38 -8.06
N HIS A 107 -13.16 24.76 -8.98
CA HIS A 107 -13.82 23.46 -8.77
C HIS A 107 -12.85 22.36 -9.19
N SER A 108 -12.06 21.85 -8.25
CA SER A 108 -11.03 20.81 -8.51
C SER A 108 -11.61 19.66 -9.33
N PHE A 109 -12.74 19.13 -8.86
CA PHE A 109 -13.66 18.25 -9.57
C PHE A 109 -14.69 19.13 -10.32
N PRO A 110 -14.60 19.23 -11.66
CA PRO A 110 -15.27 20.27 -12.43
C PRO A 110 -16.80 20.23 -12.34
N LYS A 111 -17.41 21.39 -12.08
CA LYS A 111 -18.89 21.55 -12.05
C LYS A 111 -19.61 21.17 -13.33
N SER A 112 -18.93 21.23 -14.48
CA SER A 112 -19.50 20.78 -15.75
C SER A 112 -19.84 19.29 -15.76
N TRP A 113 -19.19 18.48 -14.91
CA TRP A 113 -19.36 17.03 -14.88
C TRP A 113 -20.68 16.59 -14.25
N TRP A 114 -21.44 17.48 -13.62
CA TRP A 114 -22.81 17.23 -13.14
C TRP A 114 -23.81 18.24 -13.71
N GLY A 115 -23.48 18.90 -14.83
CA GLY A 115 -24.38 19.83 -15.51
C GLY A 115 -24.37 21.28 -15.00
N LYS A 116 -23.39 21.65 -14.15
CA LYS A 116 -23.16 23.01 -13.62
C LYS A 116 -24.21 23.54 -12.64
N THR A 117 -25.22 22.75 -12.29
CA THR A 117 -26.25 23.16 -11.32
C THR A 117 -25.61 23.53 -9.98
N GLU A 118 -26.07 24.64 -9.38
CA GLU A 118 -25.55 25.19 -8.12
C GLU A 118 -26.08 24.45 -6.88
N VAL A 119 -25.79 23.15 -6.82
CA VAL A 119 -26.13 22.24 -5.71
C VAL A 119 -25.04 22.25 -4.62
N GLN A 120 -25.16 21.38 -3.60
CA GLN A 120 -24.17 21.28 -2.52
C GLN A 120 -22.74 21.08 -3.05
N ALA A 121 -22.54 20.17 -4.02
CA ALA A 121 -21.24 19.93 -4.67
C ALA A 121 -20.60 21.17 -5.30
N TYR A 122 -21.41 22.16 -5.70
CA TYR A 122 -20.94 23.42 -6.26
C TYR A 122 -20.29 24.32 -5.20
N LYS A 123 -20.64 24.13 -3.93
CA LYS A 123 -20.28 25.01 -2.81
C LYS A 123 -19.43 24.29 -1.74
N ASP A 124 -19.08 23.03 -2.00
CA ASP A 124 -18.36 22.17 -1.07
C ASP A 124 -16.87 22.54 -1.00
N LEU A 125 -16.43 23.04 0.15
CA LEU A 125 -15.04 23.46 0.41
C LEU A 125 -14.04 22.30 0.34
N TYR A 126 -14.44 21.03 0.37
CA TYR A 126 -13.53 19.92 0.03
C TYR A 126 -13.21 19.85 -1.46
N ASN A 127 -14.05 20.43 -2.32
CA ASN A 127 -13.83 20.54 -3.76
C ASN A 127 -13.26 21.92 -4.17
N LEU A 128 -13.66 22.97 -3.45
CA LEU A 128 -13.34 24.35 -3.77
C LEU A 128 -11.97 24.76 -3.21
N MET A 129 -11.15 25.38 -4.05
CA MET A 129 -9.84 25.91 -3.66
C MET A 129 -9.58 27.28 -4.30
N PRO A 130 -8.82 28.19 -3.66
CA PRO A 130 -8.36 29.40 -4.33
C PRO A 130 -7.33 29.04 -5.40
N CYS A 131 -7.44 29.66 -6.58
CA CYS A 131 -6.54 29.35 -7.70
C CYS A 131 -6.35 30.57 -8.61
N LYS A 132 -5.12 30.83 -9.07
CA LYS A 132 -4.90 31.85 -10.10
C LYS A 132 -5.75 31.62 -11.35
N SER A 133 -6.43 32.68 -11.80
CA SER A 133 -7.39 32.62 -12.91
C SER A 133 -6.82 32.07 -14.21
N LYS A 134 -5.53 32.33 -14.48
CA LYS A 134 -4.83 31.83 -15.67
C LYS A 134 -4.69 30.31 -15.66
N ILE A 135 -4.15 29.72 -14.59
CA ILE A 135 -3.96 28.25 -14.53
C ILE A 135 -5.31 27.53 -14.40
N ASN A 136 -6.28 28.12 -13.68
CA ASN A 136 -7.67 27.65 -13.69
C ASN A 136 -8.22 27.54 -15.13
N SER A 137 -8.10 28.63 -15.91
CA SER A 137 -8.57 28.66 -17.30
C SER A 137 -7.84 27.62 -18.17
N THR A 138 -6.53 27.43 -17.97
CA THR A 138 -5.74 26.43 -18.69
C THR A 138 -6.16 24.99 -18.33
N LYS A 139 -6.35 24.71 -17.04
CA LYS A 139 -6.80 23.41 -16.51
C LYS A 139 -8.17 23.02 -17.05
N SER A 140 -9.07 24.00 -17.23
CA SER A 140 -10.40 23.76 -17.80
C SER A 140 -11.14 22.66 -17.04
N ASN A 141 -11.92 21.83 -17.74
CA ASN A 141 -12.62 20.69 -17.18
C ASN A 141 -11.93 19.34 -17.46
N TYR A 142 -10.62 19.35 -17.74
CA TYR A 142 -9.88 18.12 -18.01
C TYR A 142 -9.84 17.21 -16.76
N PRO A 143 -9.85 15.88 -16.94
CA PRO A 143 -9.66 14.94 -15.84
C PRO A 143 -8.26 15.03 -15.25
N MET A 144 -8.15 14.66 -13.98
CA MET A 144 -6.86 14.55 -13.31
C MET A 144 -6.16 13.25 -13.73
N GLY A 145 -4.92 13.34 -14.23
CA GLY A 145 -4.15 12.22 -14.75
C GLY A 145 -2.69 12.58 -15.02
N LYS A 146 -1.89 11.61 -15.49
CA LYS A 146 -0.48 11.86 -15.86
C LYS A 146 -0.38 12.57 -17.21
N VAL A 147 0.38 13.66 -17.26
CA VAL A 147 0.68 14.41 -18.48
C VAL A 147 2.07 14.01 -18.97
N VAL A 148 2.15 13.43 -20.16
CA VAL A 148 3.39 12.92 -20.76
C VAL A 148 3.90 13.76 -21.93
N SER A 149 3.05 14.58 -22.54
CA SER A 149 3.44 15.45 -23.66
C SER A 149 2.54 16.69 -23.76
N GLY A 150 3.00 17.69 -24.51
CA GLY A 150 2.21 18.88 -24.84
C GLY A 150 1.79 19.71 -23.62
N ASP A 151 2.63 19.75 -22.58
CA ASP A 151 2.36 20.52 -21.37
C ASP A 151 2.30 22.02 -21.69
N LYS A 152 1.15 22.62 -21.37
CA LYS A 152 0.85 24.06 -21.48
C LYS A 152 0.50 24.68 -20.12
N GLY A 153 0.89 24.02 -19.04
CA GLY A 153 0.68 24.43 -17.66
C GLY A 153 1.44 25.70 -17.28
N ASN A 154 1.73 25.85 -15.98
CA ASN A 154 2.45 27.01 -15.43
C ASN A 154 3.82 26.63 -14.83
N GLY A 155 4.35 25.44 -15.17
CA GLY A 155 5.58 24.91 -14.56
C GLY A 155 5.39 24.32 -13.15
N TRP A 156 4.16 24.39 -12.61
CA TRP A 156 3.78 23.77 -11.34
C TRP A 156 2.67 22.73 -11.54
N THR A 157 1.54 23.17 -12.08
CA THR A 157 0.47 22.31 -12.60
C THR A 157 0.72 22.05 -14.07
N LYS A 158 0.70 20.79 -14.49
CA LYS A 158 0.80 20.42 -15.91
C LYS A 158 -0.59 20.31 -16.52
N VAL A 159 -0.71 20.66 -17.79
CA VAL A 159 -1.93 20.42 -18.58
C VAL A 159 -1.52 20.01 -19.97
N GLY A 160 -1.83 18.79 -20.38
CA GLY A 160 -1.33 18.25 -21.65
C GLY A 160 -1.97 16.91 -21.99
N GLU A 161 -1.28 16.10 -22.79
CA GLU A 161 -1.75 14.78 -23.22
C GLU A 161 -1.18 13.68 -22.33
N GLY A 162 -2.01 12.67 -22.06
CA GLY A 162 -1.59 11.41 -21.45
C GLY A 162 -1.15 10.40 -22.52
N THR A 163 -0.71 9.22 -22.08
CA THR A 163 -0.26 8.14 -22.98
C THR A 163 -1.35 7.61 -23.90
N ASP A 164 -2.62 7.85 -23.59
CA ASP A 164 -3.78 7.47 -24.39
C ASP A 164 -4.24 8.59 -25.36
N GLY A 165 -3.45 9.67 -25.49
CA GLY A 165 -3.75 10.81 -26.36
C GLY A 165 -4.87 11.72 -25.86
N LYS A 166 -5.43 11.47 -24.67
CA LYS A 166 -6.46 12.35 -24.08
C LYS A 166 -5.84 13.46 -23.26
N LYS A 167 -6.61 14.53 -23.05
CA LYS A 167 -6.17 15.69 -22.27
C LYS A 167 -6.36 15.46 -20.77
N TYR A 168 -5.31 15.72 -19.99
CA TYR A 168 -5.32 15.67 -18.53
C TYR A 168 -4.72 16.96 -17.95
N TRP A 169 -5.00 17.18 -16.67
CA TRP A 169 -4.16 18.02 -15.82
C TRP A 169 -3.49 17.15 -14.75
N GLU A 170 -2.25 17.50 -14.38
CA GLU A 170 -1.47 16.83 -13.36
C GLU A 170 -1.07 17.83 -12.28
N PRO A 171 -1.38 17.58 -10.99
CA PRO A 171 -0.89 18.39 -9.89
C PRO A 171 0.64 18.30 -9.76
N ALA A 172 1.25 19.31 -9.12
CA ALA A 172 2.62 19.19 -8.65
C ALA A 172 2.74 18.08 -7.59
N ASP A 173 3.91 17.44 -7.51
CA ASP A 173 4.18 16.32 -6.60
C ASP A 173 3.73 16.51 -5.13
N PRO A 174 3.97 17.66 -4.46
CA PRO A 174 3.55 17.86 -3.07
C PRO A 174 2.03 18.04 -2.86
N TRP A 175 1.23 18.04 -3.94
CA TRP A 175 -0.23 18.18 -3.86
C TRP A 175 -0.98 16.99 -4.45
N LYS A 176 -0.27 15.98 -4.96
CA LYS A 176 -0.88 14.84 -5.67
C LYS A 176 -1.81 14.04 -4.76
N GLY A 177 -1.44 13.87 -3.49
CA GLY A 177 -2.21 13.20 -2.48
C GLY A 177 -3.44 13.98 -2.07
N ASP A 178 -3.29 15.29 -1.83
CA ASP A 178 -4.39 16.20 -1.49
C ASP A 178 -5.51 16.14 -2.54
N PHE A 179 -5.15 16.30 -3.81
CA PHE A 179 -6.12 16.23 -4.90
C PHE A 179 -6.69 14.83 -5.10
N ALA A 180 -5.89 13.77 -4.92
CA ALA A 180 -6.37 12.40 -4.99
C ALA A 180 -7.45 12.12 -3.93
N ARG A 181 -7.20 12.47 -2.67
CA ARG A 181 -8.16 12.35 -1.56
C ARG A 181 -9.38 13.24 -1.76
N GLY A 182 -9.22 14.42 -2.35
CA GLY A 182 -10.34 15.28 -2.77
C GLY A 182 -11.21 14.67 -3.86
N TYR A 183 -10.61 14.04 -4.89
CA TYR A 183 -11.35 13.36 -5.96
C TYR A 183 -12.10 12.13 -5.46
N MET A 184 -11.47 11.32 -4.59
CA MET A 184 -12.11 10.17 -3.94
C MET A 184 -13.28 10.60 -3.03
N TYR A 185 -13.12 11.70 -2.30
CA TYR A 185 -14.21 12.31 -1.55
C TYR A 185 -15.39 12.67 -2.46
N MET A 186 -15.15 13.38 -3.56
CA MET A 186 -16.21 13.79 -4.48
C MET A 186 -16.95 12.59 -5.10
N ALA A 187 -16.21 11.57 -5.53
CA ALA A 187 -16.79 10.33 -6.07
C ALA A 187 -17.61 9.53 -5.04
N THR A 188 -17.41 9.77 -3.75
CA THR A 188 -18.10 9.08 -2.65
C THR A 188 -19.27 9.91 -2.12
N ALA A 189 -19.02 11.16 -1.73
CA ALA A 189 -20.04 12.07 -1.21
C ALA A 189 -21.20 12.27 -2.19
N TYR A 190 -20.91 12.27 -3.50
CA TYR A 190 -21.89 12.52 -4.55
C TYR A 190 -22.11 11.30 -5.46
N GLN A 191 -22.00 10.08 -4.90
CA GLN A 191 -22.10 8.84 -5.67
C GLN A 191 -23.44 8.64 -6.43
N ASP A 192 -24.48 9.36 -6.03
CA ASP A 192 -25.82 9.30 -6.65
C ASP A 192 -25.99 10.27 -7.83
N TYR A 193 -24.95 11.03 -8.18
CA TYR A 193 -25.02 11.97 -9.29
C TYR A 193 -24.92 11.25 -10.64
N ASN A 194 -25.65 11.78 -11.62
CA ASN A 194 -25.48 11.38 -13.02
C ASN A 194 -24.36 12.20 -13.65
N TRP A 195 -23.21 11.57 -13.88
CA TRP A 195 -22.04 12.25 -14.42
C TRP A 195 -22.17 12.46 -15.93
N VAL A 196 -21.85 13.66 -16.42
CA VAL A 196 -22.04 14.05 -17.83
C VAL A 196 -20.78 14.63 -18.45
N GLY A 197 -20.67 14.48 -19.77
CA GLY A 197 -19.58 15.03 -20.56
C GLY A 197 -18.40 14.06 -20.73
N THR A 198 -17.73 14.18 -21.87
CA THR A 198 -16.64 13.27 -22.27
C THR A 198 -15.42 13.33 -21.35
N GLN A 199 -15.17 14.47 -20.71
CA GLN A 199 -14.07 14.62 -19.75
C GLN A 199 -14.35 13.90 -18.43
N ALA A 200 -15.61 13.96 -17.95
CA ALA A 200 -16.03 13.26 -16.75
C ALA A 200 -15.93 11.75 -16.93
N LEU A 201 -16.48 11.23 -18.04
CA LEU A 201 -16.56 9.80 -18.32
C LEU A 201 -15.20 9.14 -18.65
N GLN A 202 -14.12 9.93 -18.74
CA GLN A 202 -12.77 9.37 -18.79
C GLN A 202 -12.34 8.78 -17.45
N ILE A 203 -12.73 9.40 -16.33
CA ILE A 203 -12.37 8.94 -14.97
C ILE A 203 -13.56 8.39 -14.18
N LEU A 204 -14.80 8.65 -14.63
CA LEU A 204 -16.02 8.25 -13.93
C LEU A 204 -16.82 7.23 -14.74
N GLN A 205 -17.60 6.44 -14.02
CA GLN A 205 -18.65 5.56 -14.52
C GLN A 205 -19.95 5.85 -13.76
N GLN A 206 -21.08 5.50 -14.36
CA GLN A 206 -22.38 5.65 -13.70
C GLN A 206 -22.54 4.65 -12.55
N GLY A 207 -23.37 5.02 -11.59
CA GLY A 207 -23.71 4.20 -10.43
C GLY A 207 -22.80 4.41 -9.21
N ALA A 208 -23.27 3.90 -8.07
CA ALA A 208 -22.66 4.14 -6.77
C ALA A 208 -21.32 3.44 -6.56
N TYR A 209 -20.99 2.38 -7.31
CA TYR A 209 -19.72 1.67 -7.19
C TYR A 209 -19.26 1.03 -8.51
N PRO A 210 -17.96 1.06 -8.84
CA PRO A 210 -16.88 1.82 -8.17
C PRO A 210 -16.95 3.35 -8.34
N THR A 211 -17.84 3.89 -9.19
CA THR A 211 -17.94 5.31 -9.57
C THR A 211 -16.71 5.86 -10.30
N LEU A 212 -15.49 5.60 -9.82
CA LEU A 212 -14.25 5.86 -10.53
C LEU A 212 -13.90 4.69 -11.46
N GLN A 213 -13.35 5.01 -12.62
CA GLN A 213 -12.74 4.04 -13.52
C GLN A 213 -11.51 3.40 -12.86
N LYS A 214 -11.23 2.12 -13.17
CA LYS A 214 -10.15 1.37 -12.55
C LYS A 214 -8.80 2.06 -12.61
N TRP A 215 -8.43 2.55 -13.79
CA TRP A 215 -7.18 3.26 -13.97
C TRP A 215 -7.10 4.53 -13.09
N ALA A 216 -8.23 5.22 -12.89
CA ALA A 216 -8.29 6.48 -12.14
C ALA A 216 -8.12 6.22 -10.65
N TYR A 217 -8.88 5.28 -10.05
CA TYR A 217 -8.69 4.96 -8.63
C TYR A 217 -7.31 4.34 -8.37
N THR A 218 -6.76 3.53 -9.28
CA THR A 218 -5.39 2.99 -9.12
C THR A 218 -4.36 4.12 -9.08
N LEU A 219 -4.48 5.12 -9.98
CA LEU A 219 -3.60 6.28 -9.99
C LEU A 219 -3.75 7.14 -8.73
N TYR A 220 -4.98 7.40 -8.30
CA TYR A 220 -5.24 8.25 -7.14
C TYR A 220 -4.78 7.57 -5.83
N ILE A 221 -4.91 6.25 -5.71
CA ILE A 221 -4.34 5.48 -4.59
C ILE A 221 -2.81 5.61 -4.60
N GLN A 222 -2.17 5.44 -5.76
CA GLN A 222 -0.71 5.59 -5.90
C GLN A 222 -0.25 6.98 -5.43
N TRP A 223 -0.95 8.04 -5.86
CA TRP A 223 -0.63 9.41 -5.47
C TRP A 223 -0.87 9.69 -4.00
N ALA A 224 -2.00 9.24 -3.43
CA ALA A 224 -2.29 9.40 -2.01
C ALA A 224 -1.32 8.63 -1.09
N LYS A 225 -0.74 7.52 -1.56
CA LYS A 225 0.32 6.78 -0.84
C LYS A 225 1.67 7.48 -0.91
N ALA A 226 2.00 8.08 -2.05
CA ALA A 226 3.26 8.80 -2.26
C ALA A 226 3.30 10.13 -1.52
N ASP A 227 2.17 10.84 -1.50
CA ASP A 227 1.96 12.12 -0.83
C ASP A 227 0.93 11.93 0.30
N LYS A 228 1.41 11.59 1.50
CA LYS A 228 0.59 11.29 2.68
C LYS A 228 0.03 12.58 3.29
N PRO A 229 -1.11 12.53 4.01
CA PRO A 229 -1.64 13.72 4.69
C PRO A 229 -0.60 14.37 5.59
N ASP A 230 -0.40 15.66 5.38
CA ASP A 230 0.49 16.49 6.18
C ASP A 230 -0.31 17.38 7.14
N ALA A 231 0.42 18.18 7.94
CA ALA A 231 -0.21 19.07 8.92
C ALA A 231 -1.14 20.11 8.26
N LEU A 232 -0.84 20.54 7.04
CA LEU A 232 -1.61 21.54 6.31
C LEU A 232 -2.94 20.96 5.83
N GLU A 233 -2.93 19.77 5.24
CA GLU A 233 -4.13 19.08 4.79
C GLU A 233 -5.02 18.68 5.98
N ILE A 234 -4.43 18.18 7.07
CA ILE A 234 -5.17 17.83 8.29
C ILE A 234 -5.83 19.07 8.90
N LYS A 235 -5.09 20.18 8.99
CA LYS A 235 -5.63 21.46 9.46
C LYS A 235 -6.80 21.90 8.58
N ARG A 236 -6.65 21.84 7.26
CA ARG A 236 -7.73 22.16 6.32
C ARG A 236 -8.94 21.26 6.51
N ASN A 237 -8.75 19.95 6.67
CA ASN A 237 -9.86 19.02 6.91
C ASN A 237 -10.64 19.39 8.17
N ASN A 238 -9.95 19.77 9.24
CA ASN A 238 -10.56 20.24 10.49
C ASN A 238 -11.29 21.58 10.32
N ASP A 239 -10.69 22.53 9.61
CA ASP A 239 -11.26 23.87 9.46
C ASP A 239 -12.48 23.86 8.52
N VAL A 240 -12.44 23.06 7.45
CA VAL A 240 -13.63 22.81 6.62
C VAL A 240 -14.73 22.15 7.43
N ALA A 241 -14.41 21.16 8.28
CA ALA A 241 -15.41 20.48 9.10
C ALA A 241 -16.10 21.40 10.11
N LYS A 242 -15.40 22.40 10.66
CA LYS A 242 -16.02 23.43 11.52
C LYS A 242 -17.06 24.27 10.78
N ILE A 243 -16.92 24.42 9.46
CA ILE A 243 -17.85 25.18 8.62
C ILE A 243 -18.99 24.28 8.13
N GLN A 244 -18.64 23.14 7.53
CA GLN A 244 -19.59 22.28 6.82
C GLN A 244 -20.26 21.22 7.70
N GLY A 245 -19.68 20.89 8.85
CA GLY A 245 -20.16 19.84 9.74
C GLY A 245 -19.86 18.42 9.26
N ASN A 246 -19.38 18.23 8.03
CA ASN A 246 -18.90 16.96 7.50
C ASN A 246 -17.38 16.95 7.36
N ARG A 247 -16.79 15.76 7.19
CA ARG A 247 -15.34 15.54 7.10
C ARG A 247 -14.94 14.83 5.81
N ASN A 248 -13.71 15.02 5.33
CA ASN A 248 -13.13 14.15 4.31
C ASN A 248 -12.48 12.91 4.97
N PRO A 249 -13.11 11.73 4.88
CA PRO A 249 -12.64 10.54 5.56
C PRO A 249 -11.36 9.97 4.95
N TYR A 250 -11.05 10.29 3.69
CA TYR A 250 -9.80 9.88 3.05
C TYR A 250 -8.60 10.68 3.56
N VAL A 251 -8.82 11.86 4.15
CA VAL A 251 -7.80 12.60 4.91
C VAL A 251 -7.71 12.07 6.34
N ASP A 252 -8.85 11.79 6.98
CA ASP A 252 -8.86 11.28 8.36
C ASP A 252 -8.27 9.86 8.48
N PHE A 253 -8.45 9.04 7.45
CA PHE A 253 -7.96 7.66 7.36
C PHE A 253 -7.15 7.47 6.07
N PRO A 254 -5.83 7.69 6.10
CA PRO A 254 -4.98 7.69 4.91
C PRO A 254 -4.91 6.35 4.15
N ASN A 255 -5.45 5.26 4.69
CA ASN A 255 -5.53 3.95 4.05
C ASN A 255 -6.95 3.58 3.58
N LEU A 256 -7.96 4.41 3.86
CA LEU A 256 -9.37 4.10 3.57
C LEU A 256 -9.62 3.80 2.09
N MET A 257 -8.86 4.41 1.18
CA MET A 257 -9.00 4.16 -0.25
C MET A 257 -8.72 2.72 -0.66
N GLU A 258 -7.86 2.00 0.07
CA GLU A 258 -7.57 0.58 -0.19
C GLU A 258 -8.77 -0.31 0.13
N TYR A 259 -9.51 0.01 1.19
CA TYR A 259 -10.72 -0.71 1.59
C TYR A 259 -11.91 -0.44 0.67
N VAL A 260 -11.88 0.68 -0.07
CA VAL A 260 -12.94 1.07 -0.98
C VAL A 260 -12.67 0.59 -2.41
N TRP A 261 -11.46 0.78 -2.94
CA TRP A 261 -11.14 0.46 -4.35
C TRP A 261 -9.88 -0.38 -4.56
N GLY A 262 -9.03 -0.49 -3.54
CA GLY A 262 -7.72 -1.12 -3.66
C GLY A 262 -7.72 -2.61 -3.37
N ASP A 263 -6.59 -3.07 -2.83
CA ASP A 263 -6.37 -4.48 -2.54
C ASP A 263 -7.14 -4.99 -1.30
N SER A 264 -7.63 -4.08 -0.46
CA SER A 264 -8.28 -4.39 0.83
C SER A 264 -9.81 -4.40 0.76
N THR A 265 -10.41 -4.46 -0.43
CA THR A 265 -11.87 -4.34 -0.61
C THR A 265 -12.70 -5.49 -0.01
N ASN A 266 -12.07 -6.63 0.27
CA ASN A 266 -12.66 -7.78 0.97
C ASN A 266 -12.38 -7.78 2.49
N ILE A 267 -11.68 -6.77 3.01
CA ILE A 267 -11.34 -6.63 4.43
C ILE A 267 -12.33 -5.71 5.13
N ALA A 268 -12.74 -6.10 6.34
CA ALA A 268 -13.63 -5.31 7.18
C ALA A 268 -12.92 -4.06 7.68
N PHE A 269 -13.44 -2.88 7.35
CA PHE A 269 -12.90 -1.64 7.87
C PHE A 269 -13.25 -1.47 9.35
N ASN A 270 -12.28 -1.06 10.17
CA ASN A 270 -12.51 -0.72 11.56
C ASN A 270 -11.95 0.68 11.90
N PRO A 271 -12.80 1.70 12.08
CA PRO A 271 -12.39 3.08 12.37
C PRO A 271 -11.74 3.25 13.75
N GLU A 272 -11.86 2.26 14.64
CA GLU A 272 -11.27 2.29 15.98
C GLU A 272 -9.79 1.89 15.97
N THR A 273 -9.40 1.00 15.04
CA THR A 273 -8.05 0.40 14.99
C THR A 273 -7.23 0.82 13.78
N THR A 274 -7.87 1.37 12.74
CA THR A 274 -7.16 1.85 11.56
C THR A 274 -6.35 3.13 11.83
N VAL A 275 -5.29 3.34 11.05
CA VAL A 275 -4.42 4.53 11.13
C VAL A 275 -5.22 5.80 10.85
N LYS A 276 -5.01 6.82 11.71
CA LYS A 276 -5.63 8.14 11.60
C LYS A 276 -4.58 9.19 11.29
N SER A 277 -4.92 10.20 10.48
CA SER A 277 -3.98 11.26 10.11
C SER A 277 -3.50 12.13 11.28
N SER A 278 -4.14 12.09 12.44
CA SER A 278 -3.63 12.74 13.67
C SER A 278 -2.23 12.28 14.07
N SER A 279 -1.75 11.12 13.60
CA SER A 279 -0.36 10.67 13.83
C SER A 279 0.70 11.47 13.07
N TYR A 280 0.33 12.38 12.15
CA TYR A 280 1.26 13.07 11.25
C TYR A 280 1.61 14.53 11.67
N VAL A 281 1.03 15.07 12.76
CA VAL A 281 1.02 16.53 13.03
C VAL A 281 2.17 17.06 13.93
N ASN A 282 2.99 16.20 14.54
CA ASN A 282 4.01 16.63 15.53
C ASN A 282 5.47 16.57 15.04
N GLY A 283 5.76 17.06 13.83
CA GLY A 283 7.12 17.53 13.46
C GLY A 283 8.33 16.58 13.62
N GLY A 284 8.12 15.28 13.77
CA GLY A 284 9.18 14.25 13.84
C GLY A 284 9.51 13.61 12.48
N GLY A 285 9.42 14.37 11.38
CA GLY A 285 9.63 13.87 10.02
C GLY A 285 11.11 13.71 9.66
N GLY A 286 11.89 13.01 10.48
CA GLY A 286 13.32 12.84 10.26
C GLY A 286 13.96 11.92 11.29
N GLY A 287 13.83 10.61 11.08
CA GLY A 287 14.66 9.59 11.71
C GLY A 287 13.91 8.59 12.59
N GLY A 288 13.66 7.40 12.04
CA GLY A 288 13.61 6.17 12.83
C GLY A 288 12.29 5.81 13.49
N GLY A 289 11.19 5.82 12.73
CA GLY A 289 10.12 4.84 12.90
C GLY A 289 10.17 3.97 11.66
N SER A 290 10.40 2.68 11.84
CA SER A 290 10.52 1.67 10.79
C SER A 290 9.44 1.83 9.71
N VAL A 291 9.69 1.25 8.54
CA VAL A 291 8.63 0.66 7.72
C VAL A 291 7.58 0.12 8.68
N ASP A 292 6.48 0.83 8.90
CA ASP A 292 5.37 0.29 9.70
C ASP A 292 4.59 -0.49 8.66
N PRO A 293 4.69 -1.82 8.68
CA PRO A 293 3.87 -2.63 7.82
C PRO A 293 2.44 -2.29 8.19
N ASP A 294 1.69 -1.96 7.16
CA ASP A 294 0.30 -2.32 7.02
C ASP A 294 -0.42 -2.69 8.34
N PRO A 295 -1.40 -1.90 8.82
CA PRO A 295 -2.18 -2.27 10.00
C PRO A 295 -3.02 -3.55 9.78
N ASN A 296 -2.97 -4.13 8.57
CA ASN A 296 -3.39 -5.49 8.28
C ASN A 296 -2.74 -6.03 6.97
N PRO A 297 -1.52 -6.61 6.96
CA PRO A 297 -1.16 -7.49 5.86
C PRO A 297 -1.85 -8.81 6.19
N ASP A 298 -3.15 -8.91 5.91
CA ASP A 298 -3.69 -10.24 5.70
C ASP A 298 -2.99 -10.76 4.45
N ALA A 299 -2.06 -11.67 4.69
CA ALA A 299 -1.38 -12.49 3.74
C ALA A 299 -1.30 -11.91 2.32
N THR A 300 -0.52 -10.83 2.13
CA THR A 300 -0.25 -10.38 0.75
C THR A 300 0.62 -11.46 0.13
N GLU A 301 0.03 -12.26 -0.75
CA GLU A 301 0.79 -13.15 -1.61
C GLU A 301 1.69 -12.26 -2.48
N VAL A 302 2.99 -12.28 -2.19
CA VAL A 302 4.02 -11.54 -2.93
C VAL A 302 4.70 -12.50 -3.89
N ASN A 303 4.98 -12.04 -5.11
CA ASN A 303 5.89 -12.76 -6.01
C ASN A 303 7.33 -12.57 -5.50
N VAL A 304 7.91 -13.61 -4.93
CA VAL A 304 9.32 -13.65 -4.48
C VAL A 304 10.24 -13.80 -5.69
N TYR A 305 9.84 -14.61 -6.66
CA TYR A 305 10.54 -14.84 -7.90
C TYR A 305 9.54 -15.10 -9.02
N GLN A 306 9.81 -14.61 -10.23
CA GLN A 306 9.05 -14.96 -11.41
C GLN A 306 9.92 -14.87 -12.66
N ALA A 307 9.91 -15.93 -13.47
CA ALA A 307 10.55 -15.94 -14.77
C ALA A 307 9.71 -16.70 -15.79
N THR A 308 9.64 -16.16 -17.00
CA THR A 308 9.13 -16.82 -18.20
C THR A 308 10.32 -17.15 -19.09
N PHE A 309 10.69 -18.42 -19.16
CA PHE A 309 11.97 -18.88 -19.68
C PHE A 309 12.10 -18.82 -21.21
N THR A 310 10.99 -18.61 -21.91
CA THR A 310 11.02 -18.31 -23.36
C THR A 310 11.49 -16.88 -23.64
N ALA A 311 11.50 -16.00 -22.63
CA ALA A 311 11.92 -14.60 -22.77
C ALA A 311 13.35 -14.35 -22.27
N ASN A 312 13.81 -15.07 -21.25
CA ASN A 312 15.16 -15.00 -20.69
C ASN A 312 15.48 -16.26 -19.87
N ASP A 313 16.73 -16.42 -19.43
CA ASP A 313 17.16 -17.59 -18.64
C ASP A 313 16.70 -17.56 -17.16
N GLY A 314 16.06 -16.48 -16.72
CA GLY A 314 15.60 -16.25 -15.35
C GLY A 314 16.70 -16.24 -14.31
N GLY A 315 17.96 -16.02 -14.71
CA GLY A 315 19.13 -16.12 -13.85
C GLY A 315 19.47 -17.56 -13.42
N CYS A 316 18.86 -18.55 -14.05
CA CYS A 316 19.08 -19.94 -13.69
C CYS A 316 20.49 -20.40 -14.07
N LYS A 317 21.05 -21.33 -13.29
CA LYS A 317 22.37 -21.90 -13.57
C LYS A 317 22.30 -23.41 -13.63
N GLU A 318 22.78 -23.95 -14.74
CA GLU A 318 23.01 -25.38 -14.89
C GLU A 318 24.26 -25.81 -14.11
N SER A 319 24.20 -26.98 -13.50
CA SER A 319 25.35 -27.73 -13.02
C SER A 319 25.25 -29.19 -13.48
N ILE A 320 26.22 -29.64 -14.28
CA ILE A 320 26.30 -31.03 -14.75
C ILE A 320 27.03 -31.85 -13.69
N ILE A 321 26.36 -32.89 -13.18
CA ILE A 321 26.92 -33.85 -12.23
C ILE A 321 27.60 -34.99 -12.99
N SER A 322 26.94 -35.52 -14.03
CA SER A 322 27.51 -36.50 -14.94
C SER A 322 26.84 -36.40 -16.32
N ASN A 323 27.56 -36.71 -17.39
CA ASN A 323 27.00 -36.65 -18.74
C ASN A 323 27.82 -37.54 -19.69
N SER A 324 27.26 -38.67 -20.11
CA SER A 324 27.85 -39.53 -21.15
C SER A 324 27.34 -39.20 -22.56
N SER A 325 26.44 -38.22 -22.68
CA SER A 325 25.87 -37.82 -23.98
C SER A 325 26.80 -36.89 -24.75
N PRO A 326 26.62 -36.78 -26.08
CA PRO A 326 27.28 -35.75 -26.89
C PRO A 326 26.77 -34.32 -26.64
N ASN A 327 25.74 -34.12 -25.82
CA ASN A 327 25.23 -32.78 -25.54
C ASN A 327 26.21 -32.03 -24.64
N THR A 328 26.58 -30.80 -24.99
CA THR A 328 27.45 -29.95 -24.15
C THR A 328 26.75 -29.41 -22.91
N GLN A 329 25.42 -29.43 -22.91
CA GLN A 329 24.54 -29.04 -21.82
C GLN A 329 23.39 -30.04 -21.75
N ILE A 330 22.96 -30.39 -20.55
CA ILE A 330 21.75 -31.18 -20.32
C ILE A 330 20.55 -30.25 -20.23
N TRP A 331 20.64 -29.18 -19.44
CA TRP A 331 19.70 -28.09 -19.38
C TRP A 331 20.09 -27.00 -20.37
N LYS A 332 19.19 -26.70 -21.31
CA LYS A 332 19.37 -25.62 -22.27
C LYS A 332 18.16 -24.70 -22.27
N CYS A 333 18.39 -23.39 -22.15
CA CYS A 333 17.34 -22.40 -22.31
C CYS A 333 17.03 -22.22 -23.81
N ASP A 334 15.78 -22.46 -24.18
CA ASP A 334 15.28 -22.39 -25.54
C ASP A 334 14.18 -21.29 -25.63
N PRO A 335 14.25 -20.37 -26.61
CA PRO A 335 13.25 -19.31 -26.75
C PRO A 335 11.81 -19.79 -27.00
N GLN A 336 11.61 -21.03 -27.44
CA GLN A 336 10.29 -21.60 -27.70
C GLN A 336 9.77 -22.47 -26.54
N TYR A 337 10.67 -23.16 -25.85
CA TYR A 337 10.32 -24.18 -24.85
C TYR A 337 10.70 -23.81 -23.41
N GLY A 338 11.41 -22.71 -23.21
CA GLY A 338 12.00 -22.38 -21.92
C GLY A 338 13.20 -23.27 -21.60
N TRP A 339 13.42 -23.58 -20.33
CA TRP A 339 14.49 -24.50 -19.94
C TRP A 339 14.11 -25.93 -20.29
N LYS A 340 14.95 -26.59 -21.07
CA LYS A 340 14.75 -27.96 -21.51
C LYS A 340 15.90 -28.85 -21.06
N ALA A 341 15.58 -29.92 -20.34
CA ALA A 341 16.52 -30.96 -19.95
C ALA A 341 16.39 -32.19 -20.87
N THR A 342 17.48 -32.64 -21.48
CA THR A 342 17.57 -33.97 -22.06
C THR A 342 19.01 -34.42 -22.32
N ALA A 343 19.28 -35.70 -22.11
CA ALA A 343 20.51 -36.35 -22.56
C ALA A 343 20.33 -37.09 -23.90
N PHE A 344 19.11 -37.11 -24.46
CA PHE A 344 18.85 -37.81 -25.71
C PHE A 344 19.58 -37.14 -26.88
N LYS A 345 20.30 -37.95 -27.65
CA LYS A 345 20.96 -37.50 -28.88
C LYS A 345 21.07 -38.65 -29.87
N GLY A 346 19.98 -38.99 -30.54
CA GLY A 346 19.89 -40.16 -31.43
C GLY A 346 19.89 -41.52 -30.69
N SER A 347 20.32 -41.53 -29.43
CA SER A 347 20.31 -42.64 -28.48
C SER A 347 20.02 -42.09 -27.07
N ASN A 348 19.66 -42.98 -26.14
CA ASN A 348 19.60 -42.64 -24.72
C ASN A 348 21.01 -42.64 -24.11
N TYR A 349 21.27 -41.72 -23.19
CA TYR A 349 22.53 -41.59 -22.49
C TYR A 349 22.30 -41.35 -21.01
N ALA A 350 23.21 -41.89 -20.19
CA ALA A 350 23.25 -41.58 -18.78
C ALA A 350 23.71 -40.15 -18.55
N ALA A 351 22.91 -39.38 -17.83
CA ALA A 351 23.30 -38.04 -17.42
C ALA A 351 22.57 -37.66 -16.14
N GLU A 352 23.16 -36.74 -15.41
CA GLU A 352 22.57 -36.13 -14.25
C GLU A 352 23.00 -34.66 -14.19
N ALA A 353 22.04 -33.76 -14.07
CA ALA A 353 22.29 -32.33 -14.01
C ALA A 353 21.20 -31.63 -13.20
N THR A 354 21.58 -30.52 -12.58
CA THR A 354 20.65 -29.64 -11.88
C THR A 354 20.52 -28.32 -12.63
N LEU A 355 19.34 -27.73 -12.57
CA LEU A 355 19.10 -26.33 -12.92
C LEU A 355 18.67 -25.61 -11.65
N SER A 356 19.51 -24.67 -11.20
CA SER A 356 19.22 -23.86 -10.02
C SER A 356 18.50 -22.57 -10.39
N LEU A 357 17.48 -22.20 -9.62
CA LEU A 357 16.99 -20.82 -9.59
C LEU A 357 17.97 -19.93 -8.81
N PRO A 358 17.94 -18.59 -8.97
CA PRO A 358 18.62 -17.69 -8.06
C PRO A 358 18.18 -17.91 -6.60
N GLU A 359 19.08 -17.62 -5.65
CA GLU A 359 18.74 -17.61 -4.23
C GLU A 359 17.59 -16.63 -3.95
N VAL A 360 16.58 -17.09 -3.22
CA VAL A 360 15.44 -16.29 -2.77
C VAL A 360 15.46 -16.15 -1.26
N ASP A 361 15.05 -14.97 -0.78
CA ASP A 361 14.96 -14.68 0.65
C ASP A 361 13.54 -14.96 1.15
N LEU A 362 13.37 -16.03 1.93
CA LEU A 362 12.11 -16.42 2.55
C LEU A 362 12.07 -16.08 4.05
N THR A 363 13.02 -15.29 4.56
CA THR A 363 13.13 -14.99 6.00
C THR A 363 11.94 -14.19 6.55
N GLY A 364 11.28 -13.44 5.67
CA GLY A 364 10.16 -12.57 6.00
C GLY A 364 8.77 -13.11 5.65
N TYR A 365 8.59 -14.42 5.53
CA TYR A 365 7.35 -15.03 5.02
C TYR A 365 6.71 -16.03 6.01
N ASP A 366 5.37 -16.05 6.06
CA ASP A 366 4.56 -16.99 6.86
C ASP A 366 4.27 -18.29 6.06
N ASP A 367 4.19 -18.17 4.72
CA ASP A 367 4.09 -19.29 3.78
C ASP A 367 4.85 -18.99 2.49
N ALA A 368 5.15 -20.04 1.72
CA ALA A 368 5.71 -19.90 0.39
C ALA A 368 5.31 -21.07 -0.50
N LYS A 369 5.18 -20.85 -1.80
CA LYS A 369 4.83 -21.85 -2.81
C LYS A 369 5.67 -21.65 -4.06
N LEU A 370 6.06 -22.75 -4.70
CA LEU A 370 6.66 -22.75 -6.03
C LEU A 370 5.65 -23.29 -7.04
N THR A 371 5.28 -22.48 -8.04
CA THR A 371 4.52 -22.94 -9.21
C THR A 371 5.43 -23.02 -10.43
N ILE A 372 5.47 -24.18 -11.08
CA ILE A 372 6.17 -24.40 -12.35
C ILE A 372 5.19 -24.77 -13.46
N ASN A 373 5.36 -24.13 -14.62
CA ASN A 373 4.68 -24.50 -15.86
C ASN A 373 5.58 -25.48 -16.62
N GLN A 374 5.24 -26.76 -16.61
CA GLN A 374 6.09 -27.83 -17.15
C GLN A 374 5.37 -28.75 -18.14
N ALA A 375 6.16 -29.32 -19.05
CA ALA A 375 5.77 -30.42 -19.93
C ALA A 375 6.84 -31.51 -19.86
N ILE A 376 6.41 -32.77 -19.86
CA ILE A 376 7.30 -33.92 -19.79
C ILE A 376 6.90 -34.91 -20.87
N ASN A 377 7.88 -35.39 -21.63
CA ASN A 377 7.70 -36.42 -22.63
C ASN A 377 8.77 -37.51 -22.52
N PHE A 378 8.50 -38.67 -23.10
CA PHE A 378 9.37 -39.85 -23.11
C PHE A 378 9.71 -40.40 -21.72
N ALA A 379 8.91 -40.09 -20.72
CA ALA A 379 9.08 -40.62 -19.37
C ALA A 379 8.36 -41.96 -19.18
N LYS A 380 7.43 -42.33 -20.07
CA LYS A 380 6.71 -43.62 -20.05
C LYS A 380 6.06 -43.92 -18.69
N GLY A 381 5.52 -42.87 -18.04
CA GLY A 381 4.91 -42.97 -16.71
C GLY A 381 5.90 -43.08 -15.53
N LYS A 382 7.21 -42.95 -15.77
CA LYS A 382 8.27 -43.06 -14.76
C LYS A 382 8.94 -41.74 -14.42
N ALA A 383 8.32 -40.60 -14.73
CA ALA A 383 8.95 -39.29 -14.59
C ALA A 383 9.52 -39.03 -13.18
N LEU A 384 8.80 -39.40 -12.11
CA LEU A 384 9.25 -39.22 -10.72
C LEU A 384 10.44 -40.13 -10.31
N GLU A 385 10.78 -41.16 -11.09
CA GLU A 385 12.02 -41.95 -10.88
C GLU A 385 13.26 -41.17 -11.33
N TYR A 386 13.11 -40.23 -12.27
CA TYR A 386 14.19 -39.56 -12.99
C TYR A 386 14.25 -38.04 -12.73
N LEU A 387 13.14 -37.43 -12.33
CA LEU A 387 13.01 -35.99 -12.15
C LEU A 387 12.71 -35.70 -10.68
N LYS A 388 13.41 -34.71 -10.12
CA LYS A 388 13.20 -34.26 -8.75
C LYS A 388 13.26 -32.75 -8.65
N VAL A 389 12.60 -32.21 -7.63
CA VAL A 389 12.83 -30.85 -7.15
C VAL A 389 13.48 -30.95 -5.76
N GLU A 390 14.60 -30.27 -5.61
CA GLU A 390 15.40 -30.24 -4.38
C GLU A 390 15.55 -28.79 -3.94
N LEU A 391 15.70 -28.56 -2.65
CA LEU A 391 15.82 -27.24 -2.05
C LEU A 391 16.99 -27.23 -1.08
N LYS A 392 17.83 -26.20 -1.18
CA LYS A 392 18.85 -25.87 -0.19
C LYS A 392 18.39 -24.66 0.62
N SER A 393 18.22 -24.82 1.92
CA SER A 393 17.91 -23.73 2.86
C SER A 393 19.17 -23.32 3.61
N VAL A 394 19.30 -22.02 3.89
CA VAL A 394 20.35 -21.42 4.71
C VAL A 394 19.68 -20.62 5.81
N ASP A 395 19.85 -21.02 7.07
CA ASP A 395 19.33 -20.31 8.23
C ASP A 395 20.01 -18.93 8.33
N ALA A 396 19.20 -17.86 8.39
CA ALA A 396 19.71 -16.50 8.38
C ALA A 396 20.35 -16.08 9.72
N SER A 397 20.12 -16.82 10.80
CA SER A 397 20.60 -16.50 12.14
C SER A 397 21.97 -17.10 12.45
N ASP A 398 22.26 -18.31 11.97
CA ASP A 398 23.52 -19.01 12.25
C ASP A 398 24.23 -19.56 11.00
N GLY A 399 23.62 -19.47 9.82
CA GLY A 399 24.19 -19.92 8.55
C GLY A 399 24.12 -21.43 8.34
N THR A 400 23.37 -22.18 9.16
CA THR A 400 23.18 -23.63 8.99
C THR A 400 22.58 -23.93 7.62
N VAL A 401 23.11 -24.95 6.95
CA VAL A 401 22.69 -25.37 5.61
C VAL A 401 21.99 -26.71 5.69
N GLU A 402 20.80 -26.81 5.07
CA GLU A 402 20.05 -28.05 4.92
C GLU A 402 19.66 -28.26 3.45
N GLU A 403 19.75 -29.50 2.97
CA GLU A 403 19.36 -29.88 1.62
C GLU A 403 18.24 -30.92 1.70
N THR A 404 17.09 -30.61 1.09
CA THR A 404 15.86 -31.41 1.20
C THR A 404 15.25 -31.67 -0.17
N GLN A 405 14.76 -32.89 -0.40
CA GLN A 405 13.93 -33.20 -1.56
C GLN A 405 12.47 -32.81 -1.30
N LEU A 406 11.83 -32.11 -2.26
CA LEU A 406 10.41 -31.76 -2.17
C LEU A 406 9.56 -32.96 -2.60
N THR A 407 8.95 -33.64 -1.63
CA THR A 407 8.23 -34.91 -1.85
C THR A 407 6.83 -34.74 -2.43
N ASP A 408 6.30 -33.52 -2.44
CA ASP A 408 5.03 -33.11 -3.04
C ASP A 408 5.17 -32.74 -4.53
N PHE A 409 6.37 -32.87 -5.11
CA PHE A 409 6.59 -32.73 -6.54
C PHE A 409 5.75 -33.73 -7.35
N ASP A 410 4.96 -33.20 -8.26
CA ASP A 410 4.09 -33.97 -9.16
C ASP A 410 4.35 -33.65 -10.64
N VAL A 411 3.93 -34.55 -11.52
CA VAL A 411 4.20 -34.55 -12.95
C VAL A 411 2.97 -35.01 -13.74
N PRO A 412 2.86 -34.67 -15.03
CA PRO A 412 1.74 -35.14 -15.85
C PRO A 412 1.65 -36.67 -15.87
N SER A 413 0.43 -37.18 -15.64
CA SER A 413 0.12 -38.63 -15.68
C SER A 413 0.41 -39.31 -17.03
N LYS A 414 0.58 -38.54 -18.10
CA LYS A 414 0.92 -39.03 -19.44
C LYS A 414 1.95 -38.12 -20.10
N ASP A 415 2.83 -38.75 -20.87
CA ASP A 415 3.78 -38.07 -21.73
C ASP A 415 3.05 -37.12 -22.70
N SER A 416 3.42 -35.84 -22.67
CA SER A 416 2.75 -34.81 -23.45
C SER A 416 3.61 -33.56 -23.57
N TRP A 417 3.51 -32.87 -24.71
CA TRP A 417 4.07 -31.53 -24.90
C TRP A 417 3.12 -30.41 -24.44
N ILE A 418 1.98 -30.78 -23.84
CA ILE A 418 1.05 -29.82 -23.25
C ILE A 418 1.60 -29.43 -21.87
N TYR A 419 1.70 -28.11 -21.66
CA TYR A 419 2.19 -27.54 -20.42
C TYR A 419 1.06 -27.40 -19.41
N TYR A 420 1.34 -27.80 -18.17
CA TYR A 420 0.44 -27.59 -17.04
C TYR A 420 1.20 -26.96 -15.87
N ASP A 421 0.47 -26.26 -15.01
CA ASP A 421 1.00 -25.67 -13.79
C ASP A 421 0.96 -26.70 -12.65
N TYR A 422 2.08 -26.87 -11.97
CA TYR A 422 2.23 -27.70 -10.76
C TYR A 422 2.76 -26.84 -9.63
N THR A 423 2.19 -26.98 -8.45
CA THR A 423 2.52 -26.16 -7.29
C THR A 423 3.05 -27.03 -6.16
N LEU A 424 4.19 -26.64 -5.59
CA LEU A 424 4.84 -27.27 -4.45
C LEU A 424 4.80 -26.31 -3.25
N ASP A 425 4.60 -26.85 -2.05
CA ASP A 425 4.59 -26.11 -0.80
C ASP A 425 6.02 -25.93 -0.26
N LEU A 426 6.40 -24.68 -0.04
CA LEU A 426 7.69 -24.30 0.54
C LEU A 426 7.56 -23.80 1.98
N SER A 427 6.37 -23.87 2.59
CA SER A 427 6.07 -23.25 3.88
C SER A 427 6.97 -23.75 5.01
N GLN A 428 7.48 -24.98 4.94
CA GLN A 428 8.44 -25.51 5.94
C GLN A 428 9.83 -24.86 5.89
N PHE A 429 10.16 -24.15 4.80
CA PHE A 429 11.46 -23.51 4.59
C PHE A 429 11.43 -21.99 4.77
N VAL A 430 10.27 -21.43 5.13
CA VAL A 430 10.19 -20.00 5.48
C VAL A 430 11.06 -19.72 6.71
N GLY A 431 11.56 -18.49 6.82
CA GLY A 431 12.58 -18.14 7.82
C GLY A 431 14.02 -18.36 7.33
N THR A 432 14.23 -18.92 6.15
CA THR A 432 15.56 -19.20 5.56
C THR A 432 15.77 -18.47 4.24
N LYS A 433 17.01 -18.44 3.75
CA LYS A 433 17.28 -18.20 2.32
C LYS A 433 17.28 -19.53 1.58
N ALA A 434 16.56 -19.62 0.47
CA ALA A 434 16.36 -20.86 -0.26
C ALA A 434 16.91 -20.79 -1.68
N THR A 435 17.49 -21.90 -2.15
CA THR A 435 17.83 -22.12 -3.55
C THR A 435 17.15 -23.41 -4.02
N ILE A 436 16.36 -23.32 -5.09
CA ILE A 436 15.62 -24.46 -5.65
C ILE A 436 16.41 -25.05 -6.83
N PHE A 437 16.46 -26.37 -6.90
CA PHE A 437 17.12 -27.14 -7.95
C PHE A 437 16.12 -28.08 -8.64
N PHE A 438 16.05 -27.99 -9.97
CA PHE A 438 15.40 -28.99 -10.81
C PHE A 438 16.43 -30.02 -11.23
N ARG A 439 16.36 -31.22 -10.66
CA ARG A 439 17.30 -32.31 -10.94
C ARG A 439 16.73 -33.20 -12.03
N TYR A 440 17.47 -33.30 -13.11
CA TYR A 440 17.23 -34.23 -14.21
C TYR A 440 18.20 -35.39 -14.11
N LYS A 441 17.69 -36.61 -14.27
CA LYS A 441 18.47 -37.83 -14.44
C LYS A 441 18.00 -38.61 -15.66
N SER A 442 18.92 -39.31 -16.30
CA SER A 442 18.63 -40.33 -17.32
C SER A 442 19.63 -41.47 -17.28
N ASP A 443 19.31 -42.54 -17.97
CA ASP A 443 20.17 -43.71 -18.17
C ASP A 443 20.08 -44.23 -19.62
N GLU A 444 20.76 -45.33 -19.92
CA GLU A 444 20.79 -45.95 -21.25
C GLU A 444 19.42 -46.49 -21.70
N ASN A 445 18.47 -46.67 -20.78
CA ASN A 445 17.12 -47.18 -21.05
C ASN A 445 16.08 -46.06 -21.18
N MET A 446 16.29 -44.93 -20.50
CA MET A 446 15.33 -43.83 -20.42
C MET A 446 16.00 -42.45 -20.45
N CYS A 447 15.74 -41.69 -21.51
CA CYS A 447 15.93 -40.24 -21.55
C CYS A 447 14.58 -39.56 -21.72
N CYS A 448 13.99 -39.10 -20.62
CA CYS A 448 12.85 -38.20 -20.73
C CYS A 448 13.31 -36.83 -21.27
N THR A 449 12.34 -36.02 -21.70
CA THR A 449 12.56 -34.59 -21.92
C THR A 449 11.69 -33.84 -20.92
N TRP A 450 12.31 -32.93 -20.18
CA TRP A 450 11.61 -32.07 -19.22
C TRP A 450 11.74 -30.62 -19.67
N GLU A 451 10.61 -29.98 -19.94
CA GLU A 451 10.56 -28.57 -20.32
C GLU A 451 9.87 -27.77 -19.21
N ILE A 452 10.49 -26.68 -18.79
CA ILE A 452 9.94 -25.72 -17.84
C ILE A 452 9.89 -24.37 -18.54
N LYS A 453 8.68 -23.87 -18.78
CA LYS A 453 8.44 -22.58 -19.46
C LYS A 453 8.38 -21.41 -18.51
N LYS A 454 7.94 -21.65 -17.27
CA LYS A 454 7.75 -20.61 -16.27
C LYS A 454 7.98 -21.19 -14.90
N ALA A 455 8.60 -20.41 -14.03
CA ALA A 455 8.63 -20.66 -12.61
C ALA A 455 8.19 -19.39 -11.87
N THR A 456 7.41 -19.54 -10.82
CA THR A 456 6.99 -18.46 -9.94
C THR A 456 7.05 -18.95 -8.51
N ILE A 457 7.71 -18.18 -7.64
CA ILE A 457 7.65 -18.40 -6.20
C ILE A 457 6.79 -17.29 -5.63
N THR A 458 5.69 -17.67 -5.00
CA THR A 458 4.85 -16.75 -4.23
C THR A 458 5.01 -17.04 -2.74
N GLY A 459 4.71 -16.05 -1.91
CA GLY A 459 4.64 -16.28 -0.48
C GLY A 459 3.92 -15.16 0.23
N THR A 460 3.28 -15.50 1.32
CA THR A 460 2.69 -14.55 2.25
C THR A 460 3.77 -13.96 3.16
N LYS A 461 3.91 -12.63 3.22
CA LYS A 461 4.86 -12.00 4.16
C LYS A 461 4.37 -12.05 5.61
N ASN A 462 5.33 -12.26 6.53
CA ASN A 462 5.20 -12.15 7.97
C ASN A 462 4.41 -10.89 8.34
N SER A 463 3.24 -11.07 8.93
CA SER A 463 2.61 -9.99 9.68
C SER A 463 3.42 -9.73 10.96
N THR A 464 3.97 -8.54 11.15
CA THR A 464 4.67 -8.19 12.41
C THR A 464 3.70 -7.97 13.59
N GLY A 465 2.41 -8.30 13.44
CA GLY A 465 1.36 -8.09 14.44
C GLY A 465 0.93 -9.40 15.12
N ILE A 466 1.06 -9.46 16.45
CA ILE A 466 0.55 -10.59 17.24
C ILE A 466 -0.97 -10.42 17.47
N LYS A 467 -1.78 -11.25 16.82
CA LYS A 467 -3.25 -11.16 16.79
C LYS A 467 -3.99 -11.62 18.06
N GLU A 468 -3.41 -12.43 18.95
CA GLU A 468 -4.12 -12.96 20.15
C GLU A 468 -3.26 -13.08 21.41
N THR A 469 -3.90 -12.97 22.60
CA THR A 469 -3.31 -13.28 23.91
C THR A 469 -3.57 -14.73 24.30
N THR A 470 -2.53 -15.53 24.53
CA THR A 470 -2.67 -16.92 25.04
C THR A 470 -2.47 -16.97 26.56
N THR A 471 -3.05 -17.96 27.25
CA THR A 471 -2.64 -18.31 28.62
C THR A 471 -1.72 -19.52 28.68
N GLU A 472 -1.59 -20.25 27.57
CA GLU A 472 -0.74 -21.44 27.44
C GLU A 472 0.49 -21.12 26.57
N PRO A 473 1.67 -21.65 26.90
CA PRO A 473 2.84 -21.66 26.01
C PRO A 473 2.47 -22.11 24.59
N LYS A 474 2.96 -21.39 23.57
CA LYS A 474 2.93 -21.92 22.20
C LYS A 474 4.16 -22.78 21.97
N ASP A 475 4.01 -23.89 21.25
CA ASP A 475 5.06 -24.91 21.04
C ASP A 475 6.38 -24.37 20.46
N PHE A 476 6.35 -23.20 19.82
CA PHE A 476 7.53 -22.57 19.27
C PHE A 476 8.36 -21.73 20.27
N ILE A 477 7.87 -21.46 21.49
CA ILE A 477 8.63 -20.81 22.58
C ILE A 477 9.06 -21.87 23.60
N ASP A 478 10.36 -22.03 23.77
CA ASP A 478 10.98 -22.97 24.70
C ASP A 478 11.33 -22.24 26.01
N PHE A 479 10.43 -22.30 26.99
CA PHE A 479 10.61 -21.62 28.29
C PHE A 479 11.77 -22.16 29.14
N SER A 480 12.42 -23.26 28.73
CA SER A 480 13.64 -23.76 29.39
C SER A 480 14.90 -22.99 28.97
N LYS A 481 14.85 -22.24 27.86
CA LYS A 481 15.94 -21.40 27.34
C LYS A 481 15.74 -19.92 27.71
N PRO A 482 16.78 -19.07 27.68
CA PRO A 482 16.63 -17.64 27.95
C PRO A 482 15.58 -16.99 27.04
N TYR A 483 14.75 -16.13 27.62
CA TYR A 483 13.77 -15.31 26.91
C TYR A 483 13.66 -13.97 27.62
N ASP A 484 13.25 -12.96 26.87
CA ASP A 484 12.98 -11.62 27.39
C ASP A 484 11.49 -11.41 27.53
N VAL A 485 11.09 -10.71 28.60
CA VAL A 485 9.70 -10.33 28.83
C VAL A 485 9.59 -8.82 28.74
N TYR A 486 8.56 -8.35 28.06
CA TYR A 486 8.26 -6.94 27.89
C TYR A 486 6.82 -6.66 28.27
N SER A 487 6.55 -5.46 28.74
CA SER A 487 5.19 -4.94 28.84
C SER A 487 4.62 -4.65 27.45
N ILE A 488 3.31 -4.46 27.37
CA ILE A 488 2.63 -4.11 26.11
C ILE A 488 3.10 -2.78 25.50
N ASP A 489 3.67 -1.88 26.30
CA ASP A 489 4.30 -0.63 25.88
C ASP A 489 5.80 -0.77 25.58
N GLY A 490 6.31 -2.01 25.47
CA GLY A 490 7.66 -2.31 24.99
C GLY A 490 8.78 -2.13 26.03
N ARG A 491 8.45 -1.94 27.31
CA ARG A 491 9.45 -1.86 28.38
C ARG A 491 9.87 -3.26 28.79
N LYS A 492 11.17 -3.51 28.88
CA LYS A 492 11.70 -4.78 29.37
C LYS A 492 11.33 -4.94 30.85
N LEU A 493 10.71 -6.06 31.19
CA LEU A 493 10.28 -6.41 32.54
C LEU A 493 11.24 -7.44 33.15
N THR A 494 11.51 -7.31 34.44
CA THR A 494 12.16 -8.39 35.22
C THR A 494 11.10 -9.36 35.75
N PRO A 495 11.45 -10.61 36.08
CA PRO A 495 10.50 -11.58 36.65
C PRO A 495 9.78 -11.09 37.93
N SER A 496 10.38 -10.14 38.66
CA SER A 496 9.77 -9.54 39.85
C SER A 496 8.72 -8.45 39.56
N GLN A 497 8.61 -7.99 38.31
CA GLN A 497 7.75 -6.90 37.87
C GLN A 497 6.52 -7.38 37.08
N THR A 498 6.37 -8.69 36.89
CA THR A 498 5.21 -9.27 36.23
C THR A 498 4.09 -9.53 37.23
N ASN A 499 3.03 -8.73 37.20
CA ASN A 499 1.85 -8.93 38.06
C ASN A 499 0.94 -10.04 37.49
N ALA A 500 0.38 -10.87 38.37
CA ALA A 500 -0.68 -11.83 38.03
C ALA A 500 -1.82 -11.13 37.27
N ASN A 501 -2.32 -11.75 36.22
CA ASN A 501 -3.30 -11.24 35.24
C ASN A 501 -2.81 -10.18 34.24
N SER A 502 -1.52 -9.86 34.19
CA SER A 502 -0.99 -8.91 33.20
C SER A 502 -0.73 -9.56 31.85
N ILE A 503 -0.94 -8.79 30.77
CA ILE A 503 -0.49 -9.19 29.43
C ILE A 503 0.95 -8.73 29.25
N VAL A 504 1.80 -9.64 28.80
CA VAL A 504 3.20 -9.39 28.47
C VAL A 504 3.52 -9.87 27.06
N ILE A 505 4.62 -9.37 26.53
CA ILE A 505 5.24 -9.85 25.30
C ILE A 505 6.45 -10.69 25.71
N ILE A 506 6.51 -11.92 25.24
CA ILE A 506 7.64 -12.82 25.47
C ILE A 506 8.39 -12.94 24.15
N ARG A 507 9.68 -12.63 24.18
CA ARG A 507 10.57 -12.72 23.03
C ARG A 507 11.66 -13.74 23.30
N GLN A 508 11.81 -14.69 22.38
CA GLN A 508 12.93 -15.63 22.37
C GLN A 508 13.50 -15.64 20.96
N ASN A 509 14.70 -15.07 20.79
CA ASN A 509 15.31 -14.82 19.48
C ASN A 509 14.42 -13.93 18.58
N SER A 510 14.07 -14.43 17.38
CA SER A 510 13.13 -13.80 16.43
C SER A 510 11.67 -14.09 16.75
N LYS A 511 11.39 -15.04 17.66
CA LYS A 511 10.02 -15.47 17.99
C LYS A 511 9.44 -14.56 19.06
N VAL A 512 8.18 -14.14 18.86
CA VAL A 512 7.49 -13.24 19.79
C VAL A 512 6.07 -13.75 20.03
N ILE A 513 5.65 -13.83 21.29
CA ILE A 513 4.26 -14.14 21.68
C ILE A 513 3.71 -13.08 22.64
N LYS A 514 2.39 -12.90 22.62
CA LYS A 514 1.66 -12.11 23.62
C LYS A 514 0.98 -13.08 24.57
N MET A 515 1.41 -13.09 25.82
CA MET A 515 0.96 -14.04 26.83
C MET A 515 0.28 -13.30 27.98
N ARG A 516 -0.83 -13.83 28.48
CA ARG A 516 -1.43 -13.37 29.74
C ARG A 516 -0.83 -14.22 30.87
N ILE A 517 -0.05 -13.58 31.73
CA ILE A 517 0.51 -14.23 32.93
C ILE A 517 -0.64 -14.42 33.92
N ARG A 518 -0.84 -15.65 34.41
CA ARG A 518 -1.82 -15.96 35.45
C ARG A 518 -1.20 -15.77 36.83
#